data_AF-A0A4Q5WMM7-F1
#
_entry.id   AF-A0A4Q5WMM7-F1
#
_cell.length_a   1.000
_cell.length_b   1.000
_cell.length_c   1.000
_cell.angle_alpha   90.00
_cell.angle_beta   90.00
_cell.angle_gamma   90.00
#
_symmetry.space_group_name_H-M   'P 1'
#
loop_
_entity.id
_entity.type
_entity.pdbx_description
1 polymer ?
#
loop_
_entity_poly.entity_id
_entity_poly.type
_entity_poly.pdbx_seq_one_letter_code
_entity_poly.pdbx_strand_id
1 'polypeptide(L)'
;MNRIFYALALALTGAGLASCSPEKAPKAVATEFVEQLYGLNWTAAAALSDPATHALIDKSRDELAQRTPLDQEKAHRNSASVATLFDVATLAEETSGDISTVRNGSLVLPLKKVDGEWKVVPDPELVDALVNHPYYLDLAQQSWQLLQAEYDKRTAIARDLVTSRLNSGDASPEVKALAAAVQDCAAATAATAAGRTGYLARQHRLEAMLDKGLQPTLTAASDLSLNYIVQLTNAQDRIHELGKTYLDAARKAHSRDYPVVP
;
A
#
# COMPACT_ATOMS: atom_id res chain seq x y z
N MET A 1 -11.24 75.34 -46.21
CA MET A 1 -12.33 74.99 -45.27
C MET A 1 -11.70 74.57 -43.95
N ASN A 2 -11.66 75.49 -42.98
CA ASN A 2 -11.17 75.25 -41.62
C ASN A 2 -12.21 74.49 -40.81
N ARG A 3 -11.82 73.38 -40.17
CA ARG A 3 -12.53 72.85 -39.00
C ARG A 3 -11.57 72.26 -37.96
N ILE A 4 -11.46 72.99 -36.85
CA ILE A 4 -11.60 72.51 -35.46
C ILE A 4 -10.52 71.53 -34.99
N PHE A 5 -9.52 72.06 -34.30
CA PHE A 5 -8.72 71.35 -33.30
C PHE A 5 -9.24 71.74 -31.92
N TYR A 6 -9.86 70.81 -31.21
CA TYR A 6 -10.04 70.86 -29.76
C TYR A 6 -9.77 69.48 -29.16
N ALA A 7 -8.74 69.46 -28.31
CA ALA A 7 -8.59 68.74 -27.05
C ALA A 7 -9.11 67.29 -26.93
N LEU A 8 -8.18 66.36 -26.69
CA LEU A 8 -8.40 65.32 -25.67
C LEU A 8 -7.06 64.90 -25.05
N ALA A 9 -6.81 65.39 -23.84
CA ALA A 9 -5.90 64.82 -22.87
C ALA A 9 -6.73 64.05 -21.82
N LEU A 10 -6.08 63.14 -21.07
CA LEU A 10 -6.61 62.15 -20.10
C LEU A 10 -7.20 60.90 -20.79
N ALA A 11 -6.86 59.66 -20.44
CA ALA A 11 -6.38 59.15 -19.15
C ALA A 11 -5.42 57.96 -19.34
N LEU A 12 -4.21 58.09 -18.81
CA LEU A 12 -3.29 56.99 -18.52
C LEU A 12 -3.37 56.75 -17.01
N THR A 13 -4.33 55.94 -16.59
CA THR A 13 -4.46 55.52 -15.19
C THR A 13 -4.93 54.07 -15.11
N GLY A 14 -4.07 53.23 -14.55
CA GLY A 14 -4.49 52.09 -13.75
C GLY A 14 -4.83 50.80 -14.49
N ALA A 15 -3.80 50.11 -15.00
CA ALA A 15 -3.83 48.66 -15.16
C ALA A 15 -2.75 48.02 -14.26
N GLY A 16 -2.75 48.40 -12.99
CA GLY A 16 -2.09 47.63 -11.92
C GLY A 16 -3.07 46.59 -11.39
N LEU A 17 -3.49 45.65 -12.25
CA LEU A 17 -4.15 44.44 -11.78
C LEU A 17 -3.03 43.51 -11.34
N ALA A 18 -2.64 43.62 -10.06
CA ALA A 18 -1.98 42.54 -9.37
C ALA A 18 -2.89 41.31 -9.51
N SER A 19 -2.50 40.40 -10.40
CA SER A 19 -3.02 39.05 -10.49
C SER A 19 -2.65 38.34 -9.19
N CYS A 20 -3.41 38.58 -8.12
CA CYS A 20 -3.49 37.66 -6.99
C CYS A 20 -4.16 36.38 -7.51
N SER A 21 -3.39 35.51 -8.15
CA SER A 21 -3.78 34.10 -8.24
C SER A 21 -3.88 33.61 -6.79
N PRO A 22 -5.04 33.09 -6.35
CA PRO A 22 -5.17 32.61 -4.98
C PRO A 22 -4.09 31.55 -4.74
N GLU A 23 -3.25 31.78 -3.73
CA GLU A 23 -2.21 30.85 -3.31
C GLU A 23 -2.86 29.48 -3.08
N LYS A 24 -2.38 28.45 -3.78
CA LYS A 24 -2.92 27.09 -3.61
C LYS A 24 -2.66 26.64 -2.18
N ALA A 25 -3.70 26.16 -1.49
CA ALA A 25 -3.55 25.59 -0.16
C ALA A 25 -2.59 24.37 -0.17
N PRO A 26 -1.85 24.11 0.92
CA PRO A 26 -0.91 22.99 0.99
C PRO A 26 -1.52 21.64 0.59
N LYS A 27 -2.73 21.33 1.09
CA LYS A 27 -3.44 20.10 0.69
C LYS A 27 -3.68 19.99 -0.83
N ALA A 28 -4.01 21.11 -1.49
CA ALA A 28 -4.22 21.13 -2.94
C ALA A 28 -2.90 20.89 -3.70
N VAL A 29 -1.81 21.55 -3.29
CA VAL A 29 -0.47 21.34 -3.87
C VAL A 29 -0.01 19.89 -3.69
N ALA A 30 -0.18 19.33 -2.48
CA ALA A 30 0.15 17.94 -2.18
C ALA A 30 -0.63 16.95 -3.06
N THR A 31 -1.93 17.19 -3.24
CA THR A 31 -2.80 16.33 -4.07
C THR A 31 -2.36 16.36 -5.53
N GLU A 32 -2.15 17.56 -6.08
CA GLU A 32 -1.69 17.72 -7.46
C GLU A 32 -0.30 17.13 -7.66
N PHE A 33 0.61 17.25 -6.70
CA PHE A 33 1.93 16.60 -6.76
C PHE A 33 1.81 15.08 -6.86
N VAL A 34 0.99 14.45 -6.02
CA VAL A 34 0.73 13.00 -6.07
C VAL A 34 0.14 12.61 -7.44
N GLU A 35 -0.82 13.39 -7.95
CA GLU A 35 -1.44 13.14 -9.26
C GLU A 35 -0.44 13.24 -10.42
N GLN A 36 0.35 14.30 -10.47
CA GLN A 36 1.34 14.51 -11.52
C GLN A 36 2.45 13.45 -11.46
N LEU A 37 2.95 13.13 -10.27
CA LEU A 37 4.03 12.15 -10.12
C LEU A 37 3.55 10.73 -10.40
N TYR A 38 2.38 10.32 -9.89
CA TYR A 38 1.79 9.01 -10.24
C TYR A 38 1.49 8.91 -11.74
N GLY A 39 1.00 9.99 -12.36
CA GLY A 39 0.79 10.09 -13.81
C GLY A 39 2.07 10.19 -14.65
N LEU A 40 3.24 10.17 -14.01
CA LEU A 40 4.57 10.28 -14.62
C LEU A 40 4.72 11.56 -15.45
N ASN A 41 4.10 12.65 -15.01
CA ASN A 41 4.29 14.00 -15.51
C ASN A 41 5.39 14.69 -14.70
N TRP A 42 6.63 14.29 -14.96
CA TRP A 42 7.82 14.72 -14.23
C TRP A 42 7.98 16.24 -14.16
N THR A 43 7.70 16.94 -15.26
CA THR A 43 7.82 18.41 -15.32
C THR A 43 6.80 19.09 -14.41
N ALA A 44 5.54 18.63 -14.42
CA ALA A 44 4.51 19.20 -13.56
C ALA A 44 4.75 18.85 -12.08
N ALA A 45 5.19 17.63 -11.80
CA ALA A 45 5.57 17.23 -10.45
C ALA A 45 6.76 18.06 -9.92
N ALA A 46 7.79 18.28 -10.74
CA ALA A 46 8.93 19.12 -10.37
C ALA A 46 8.51 20.56 -10.06
N ALA A 47 7.62 21.15 -10.87
CA ALA A 47 7.11 22.51 -10.63
C ALA A 47 6.35 22.69 -9.29
N LEU A 48 5.82 21.59 -8.74
CA LEU A 48 5.13 21.54 -7.45
C LEU A 48 6.06 21.15 -6.29
N SER A 49 7.30 20.75 -6.58
CA SER A 49 8.29 20.32 -5.60
C SER A 49 9.32 21.40 -5.32
N ASP A 50 10.04 21.23 -4.22
CA ASP A 50 11.15 22.11 -3.87
C ASP A 50 12.32 21.91 -4.86
N PRO A 51 12.94 23.00 -5.36
CA PRO A 51 14.05 22.90 -6.30
C PRO A 51 15.23 22.03 -5.84
N ALA A 52 15.50 21.95 -4.54
CA ALA A 52 16.58 21.10 -4.01
C ALA A 52 16.28 19.60 -4.16
N THR A 53 15.03 19.23 -4.39
CA THR A 53 14.57 17.84 -4.56
C THR A 53 14.42 17.42 -6.02
N HIS A 54 14.62 18.31 -7.00
CA HIS A 54 14.46 17.97 -8.42
C HIS A 54 15.35 16.81 -8.88
N ALA A 55 16.59 16.74 -8.35
CA ALA A 55 17.50 15.65 -8.66
C ALA A 55 16.96 14.27 -8.26
N LEU A 56 16.11 14.19 -7.23
CA LEU A 56 15.45 12.95 -6.82
C LEU A 56 14.38 12.52 -7.84
N ILE A 57 13.59 13.47 -8.34
CA ILE A 57 12.56 13.23 -9.35
C ILE A 57 13.21 12.81 -10.68
N ASP A 58 14.27 13.51 -11.10
CA ASP A 58 15.03 13.18 -12.31
C ASP A 58 15.66 11.80 -12.22
N LYS A 59 16.25 11.45 -11.07
CA LYS A 59 16.80 10.10 -10.84
C LYS A 59 15.73 9.03 -11.00
N SER A 60 14.55 9.23 -10.40
CA SER A 60 13.44 8.25 -10.47
C SER A 60 12.90 8.09 -11.89
N ARG A 61 12.83 9.18 -12.67
CA ARG A 61 12.51 9.13 -14.10
C ARG A 61 13.50 8.26 -14.86
N ASP A 62 14.80 8.49 -14.65
CA ASP A 62 15.85 7.80 -15.40
C ASP A 62 15.91 6.30 -15.03
N GLU A 63 15.71 5.97 -13.75
CA GLU A 63 15.59 4.58 -13.27
C GLU A 63 14.38 3.86 -13.88
N LEU A 64 13.22 4.53 -13.97
CA LEU A 64 12.05 3.96 -14.62
C LEU A 64 12.28 3.71 -16.11
N ALA A 65 12.89 4.68 -16.81
CA ALA A 65 13.17 4.59 -18.24
C ALA A 65 14.13 3.44 -18.61
N GLN A 66 15.02 3.04 -17.69
CA GLN A 66 15.89 1.87 -17.86
C GLN A 66 15.13 0.54 -17.78
N ARG A 67 14.01 0.51 -17.04
CA ARG A 67 13.22 -0.70 -16.81
C ARG A 67 12.15 -0.91 -17.86
N THR A 68 11.45 0.16 -18.24
CA THR A 68 10.28 0.06 -19.12
C THR A 68 10.03 1.36 -19.90
N PRO A 69 9.51 1.29 -21.14
CA PRO A 69 9.08 2.47 -21.88
C PRO A 69 7.95 3.23 -21.15
N LEU A 70 8.06 4.56 -21.09
CA LEU A 70 7.11 5.42 -20.37
C LEU A 70 5.64 5.20 -20.77
N ASP A 71 5.36 5.00 -22.06
CA ASP A 71 4.00 4.80 -22.56
C ASP A 71 3.38 3.47 -22.08
N GLN A 72 4.20 2.42 -21.94
CA GLN A 72 3.76 1.14 -21.40
C GLN A 72 3.42 1.28 -19.90
N GLU A 73 4.27 1.98 -19.16
CA GLU A 73 4.03 2.23 -17.73
C GLU A 73 2.78 3.09 -17.51
N LYS A 74 2.56 4.11 -18.33
CA LYS A 74 1.34 4.94 -18.27
C LYS A 74 0.09 4.12 -18.59
N ALA A 75 0.14 3.23 -19.59
CA ALA A 75 -0.97 2.35 -19.91
C ALA A 75 -1.34 1.43 -18.73
N HIS A 76 -0.36 1.00 -17.94
CA HIS A 76 -0.56 0.14 -16.78
C HIS A 76 -1.28 0.83 -15.61
N ARG A 77 -1.23 2.17 -15.53
CA ARG A 77 -1.74 2.97 -14.39
C ARG A 77 -3.21 3.38 -14.47
N ASN A 78 -3.86 3.16 -15.62
CA ASN A 78 -5.12 3.82 -15.99
C ASN A 78 -6.42 3.20 -15.42
N SER A 79 -6.36 2.21 -14.52
CA SER A 79 -7.56 1.52 -14.03
C SER A 79 -8.22 2.17 -12.80
N ALA A 80 -7.48 2.94 -12.00
CA ALA A 80 -7.99 3.57 -10.78
C ALA A 80 -7.46 5.00 -10.62
N SER A 81 -8.31 5.91 -10.11
CA SER A 81 -7.89 7.28 -9.84
C SER A 81 -6.92 7.35 -8.66
N VAL A 82 -5.98 8.31 -8.69
CA VAL A 82 -5.08 8.62 -7.57
C VAL A 82 -5.86 8.87 -6.27
N ALA A 83 -7.02 9.51 -6.38
CA ALA A 83 -7.92 9.74 -5.26
C ALA A 83 -8.41 8.46 -4.60
N THR A 84 -8.57 7.36 -5.36
CA THR A 84 -8.93 6.05 -4.84
C THR A 84 -7.71 5.29 -4.30
N LEU A 85 -6.60 5.31 -5.05
CA LEU A 85 -5.40 4.54 -4.73
C LEU A 85 -4.72 5.01 -3.44
N PHE A 86 -4.55 6.32 -3.30
CA PHE A 86 -3.85 6.93 -2.17
C PHE A 86 -4.77 7.61 -1.18
N ASP A 87 -6.09 7.55 -1.41
CA ASP A 87 -7.12 8.17 -0.57
C ASP A 87 -6.85 9.64 -0.25
N VAL A 88 -6.51 10.42 -1.28
CA VAL A 88 -6.13 11.84 -1.13
C VAL A 88 -7.24 12.70 -0.49
N ALA A 89 -8.49 12.23 -0.53
CA ALA A 89 -9.62 12.88 0.12
C ALA A 89 -9.44 13.01 1.64
N THR A 90 -8.84 12.00 2.30
CA THR A 90 -8.65 11.97 3.76
C THR A 90 -7.37 12.66 4.23
N LEU A 91 -6.59 13.25 3.33
CA LEU A 91 -5.41 14.03 3.70
C LEU A 91 -5.79 15.13 4.70
N ALA A 92 -5.16 15.10 5.86
CA ALA A 92 -5.22 16.14 6.88
C ALA A 92 -4.01 17.05 6.73
N GLU A 93 -4.21 18.35 6.95
CA GLU A 93 -3.18 19.38 6.85
C GLU A 93 -2.86 19.92 8.24
N GLU A 94 -1.56 19.97 8.57
CA GLU A 94 -1.04 20.61 9.78
C GLU A 94 -0.02 21.68 9.35
N THR A 95 -0.36 22.95 9.53
CA THR A 95 0.44 24.09 9.06
C THR A 95 1.00 24.89 10.22
N SER A 96 2.30 25.17 10.19
CA SER A 96 3.03 25.97 11.18
C SER A 96 4.00 26.93 10.47
N GLY A 97 3.59 28.19 10.35
CA GLY A 97 4.36 29.21 9.63
C GLY A 97 4.57 28.85 8.17
N ASP A 98 5.82 28.75 7.75
CA ASP A 98 6.24 28.44 6.36
C ASP A 98 6.40 26.94 6.09
N ILE A 99 5.96 26.09 7.02
CA ILE A 99 6.01 24.62 6.89
C ILE A 99 4.60 24.07 7.04
N SER A 100 4.27 23.08 6.22
CA SER A 100 3.03 22.32 6.33
C SER A 100 3.32 20.84 6.19
N THR A 101 2.54 19.99 6.84
CA THR A 101 2.57 18.54 6.64
C THR A 101 1.18 18.10 6.25
N VAL A 102 1.06 17.47 5.09
CA VAL A 102 -0.19 16.91 4.58
C VAL A 102 -0.08 15.39 4.63
N ARG A 103 -0.96 14.71 5.35
CA ARG A 103 -0.84 13.26 5.60
C ARG A 103 -2.17 12.53 5.73
N ASN A 104 -2.16 11.23 5.46
CA ASN A 104 -3.21 10.29 5.84
C ASN A 104 -2.57 8.98 6.33
N GLY A 105 -3.34 7.88 6.39
CA GLY A 105 -2.81 6.56 6.79
C GLY A 105 -1.82 5.94 5.81
N SER A 106 -1.70 6.48 4.59
CA SER A 106 -0.88 5.94 3.50
C SER A 106 0.29 6.85 3.12
N LEU A 107 0.11 8.19 3.15
CA LEU A 107 1.08 9.17 2.67
C LEU A 107 1.42 10.20 3.73
N VAL A 108 2.68 10.68 3.69
CA VAL A 108 3.15 11.86 4.42
C VAL A 108 3.87 12.77 3.42
N LEU A 109 3.39 14.00 3.27
CA LEU A 109 3.91 14.98 2.34
C LEU A 109 4.32 16.24 3.12
N PRO A 110 5.62 16.43 3.39
CA PRO A 110 6.11 17.70 3.91
C PRO A 110 6.04 18.75 2.81
N LEU A 111 5.62 19.96 3.17
CA LEU A 111 5.63 21.14 2.31
C LEU A 111 6.33 22.30 3.02
N LYS A 112 6.94 23.18 2.25
CA LYS A 112 7.44 24.46 2.74
C LYS A 112 7.12 25.58 1.75
N LYS A 113 7.07 26.82 2.22
CA LYS A 113 6.99 27.99 1.35
C LYS A 113 8.34 28.28 0.71
N VAL A 114 8.36 28.40 -0.61
CA VAL A 114 9.49 28.83 -1.43
C VAL A 114 8.98 29.95 -2.32
N ASP A 115 9.59 31.13 -2.22
CA ASP A 115 9.19 32.33 -2.97
C ASP A 115 7.70 32.69 -2.85
N GLY A 116 7.10 32.39 -1.69
CA GLY A 116 5.69 32.65 -1.40
C GLY A 116 4.72 31.56 -1.89
N GLU A 117 5.22 30.50 -2.52
CA GLU A 117 4.41 29.35 -2.95
C GLU A 117 4.71 28.11 -2.12
N TRP A 118 3.68 27.32 -1.80
CA TRP A 118 3.88 26.00 -1.21
C TRP A 118 4.52 25.05 -2.22
N LYS A 119 5.58 24.36 -1.78
CA LYS A 119 6.27 23.31 -2.53
C LYS A 119 6.38 22.05 -1.68
N VAL A 120 6.13 20.90 -2.30
CA VAL A 120 6.34 19.59 -1.65
C VAL A 120 7.85 19.37 -1.51
N VAL A 121 8.28 18.86 -0.35
CA VAL A 121 9.65 18.41 -0.10
C VAL A 121 9.62 16.89 -0.07
N PRO A 122 9.58 16.22 -1.24
CA PRO A 122 9.48 14.78 -1.29
C PRO A 122 10.77 14.13 -0.78
N ASP A 123 10.61 13.05 -0.02
CA ASP A 123 11.71 12.16 0.33
C ASP A 123 11.80 10.99 -0.68
N PRO A 124 12.90 10.21 -0.67
CA PRO A 124 13.07 9.09 -1.59
C PRO A 124 11.99 8.02 -1.47
N GLU A 125 11.44 7.79 -0.28
CA GLU A 125 10.41 6.77 -0.05
C GLU A 125 9.09 7.17 -0.70
N LEU A 126 8.69 8.44 -0.60
CA LEU A 126 7.49 8.98 -1.24
C LEU A 126 7.60 8.92 -2.77
N VAL A 127 8.74 9.34 -3.34
CA VAL A 127 8.93 9.30 -4.80
C VAL A 127 8.89 7.87 -5.29
N ASP A 128 9.60 6.96 -4.62
CA ASP A 128 9.61 5.54 -4.95
C ASP A 128 8.22 4.92 -4.84
N ALA A 129 7.48 5.18 -3.76
CA ALA A 129 6.13 4.69 -3.57
C ALA A 129 5.18 5.14 -4.69
N LEU A 130 5.21 6.42 -5.09
CA LEU A 130 4.33 6.95 -6.13
C LEU A 130 4.73 6.47 -7.54
N VAL A 131 6.02 6.45 -7.82
CA VAL A 131 6.56 6.02 -9.13
C VAL A 131 6.50 4.51 -9.29
N ASN A 132 6.58 3.71 -8.24
CA ASN A 132 6.57 2.24 -8.33
C ASN A 132 5.29 1.60 -7.79
N HIS A 133 4.26 2.39 -7.48
CA HIS A 133 2.99 1.89 -6.95
C HIS A 133 2.40 0.69 -7.73
N PRO A 134 2.25 0.71 -9.08
CA PRO A 134 1.69 -0.45 -9.79
C PRO A 134 2.52 -1.71 -9.59
N TYR A 135 3.84 -1.59 -9.63
CA TYR A 135 4.77 -2.70 -9.36
C TYR A 135 4.63 -3.23 -7.93
N TYR A 136 4.55 -2.36 -6.93
CA TYR A 136 4.36 -2.77 -5.54
C TYR A 136 2.99 -3.37 -5.28
N LEU A 137 1.94 -2.88 -5.93
CA LEU A 137 0.61 -3.45 -5.85
C LEU A 137 0.58 -4.88 -6.43
N ASP A 138 1.18 -5.09 -7.60
CA ASP A 138 1.32 -6.42 -8.20
C ASP A 138 2.14 -7.35 -7.30
N LEU A 139 3.24 -6.86 -6.73
CA LEU A 139 4.07 -7.64 -5.82
C LEU A 139 3.31 -8.01 -4.54
N ALA A 140 2.52 -7.09 -3.98
CA ALA A 140 1.67 -7.35 -2.82
C ALA A 140 0.60 -8.39 -3.14
N GLN A 141 -0.01 -8.31 -4.32
CA GLN A 141 -0.99 -9.29 -4.81
C GLN A 141 -0.38 -10.68 -4.96
N GLN A 142 0.75 -10.79 -5.66
CA GLN A 142 1.43 -12.06 -5.90
C GLN A 142 1.92 -12.68 -4.59
N SER A 143 2.53 -11.86 -3.72
CA SER A 143 3.01 -12.31 -2.41
C SER A 143 1.84 -12.77 -1.52
N TRP A 144 0.71 -12.07 -1.56
CA TRP A 144 -0.52 -12.49 -0.87
C TRP A 144 -1.01 -13.85 -1.40
N GLN A 145 -1.08 -14.05 -2.71
CA GLN A 145 -1.53 -15.30 -3.30
C GLN A 145 -0.63 -16.49 -2.90
N LEU A 146 0.68 -16.30 -2.89
CA LEU A 146 1.63 -17.32 -2.45
C LEU A 146 1.48 -17.63 -0.95
N LEU A 147 1.37 -16.60 -0.12
CA LEU A 147 1.15 -16.75 1.32
C LEU A 147 -0.17 -17.46 1.62
N GLN A 148 -1.25 -17.07 0.96
CA GLN A 148 -2.56 -17.69 1.08
C GLN A 148 -2.51 -19.17 0.68
N ALA A 149 -1.84 -19.51 -0.43
CA ALA A 149 -1.71 -20.89 -0.87
C ALA A 149 -0.98 -21.77 0.19
N GLU A 150 0.06 -21.24 0.85
CA GLU A 150 0.75 -21.98 1.91
C GLU A 150 -0.11 -22.12 3.18
N TYR A 151 -0.90 -21.10 3.53
CA TYR A 151 -1.90 -21.22 4.61
C TYR A 151 -2.98 -22.26 4.30
N ASP A 152 -3.47 -22.30 3.06
CA ASP A 152 -4.47 -23.28 2.61
C ASP A 152 -3.89 -24.70 2.67
N LYS A 153 -2.62 -24.87 2.26
CA LYS A 153 -1.88 -26.13 2.40
C LYS A 153 -1.73 -26.56 3.86
N ARG A 154 -1.34 -25.65 4.77
CA ARG A 154 -1.31 -25.94 6.22
C ARG A 154 -2.68 -26.37 6.74
N THR A 155 -3.74 -25.69 6.31
CA THR A 155 -5.13 -26.00 6.69
C THR A 155 -5.53 -27.40 6.20
N ALA A 156 -5.13 -27.79 4.99
CA ALA A 156 -5.35 -29.14 4.45
C ALA A 156 -4.60 -30.21 5.27
N ILE A 157 -3.31 -30.00 5.57
CA ILE A 157 -2.51 -30.93 6.39
C ILE A 157 -3.14 -31.09 7.78
N ALA A 158 -3.57 -29.99 8.40
CA ALA A 158 -4.25 -30.02 9.70
C ALA A 158 -5.59 -30.78 9.66
N ARG A 159 -6.36 -30.64 8.56
CA ARG A 159 -7.60 -31.40 8.34
C ARG A 159 -7.34 -32.90 8.25
N ASP A 160 -6.31 -33.30 7.53
CA ASP A 160 -5.94 -34.71 7.37
C ASP A 160 -5.51 -35.31 8.71
N LEU A 161 -4.72 -34.57 9.50
CA LEU A 161 -4.34 -34.96 10.86
C LEU A 161 -5.57 -35.16 11.76
N VAL A 162 -6.48 -34.20 11.80
CA VAL A 162 -7.73 -34.29 12.58
C VAL A 162 -8.53 -35.51 12.16
N THR A 163 -8.70 -35.72 10.84
CA THR A 163 -9.44 -36.86 10.29
C THR A 163 -8.82 -38.19 10.69
N SER A 164 -7.50 -38.30 10.59
CA SER A 164 -6.76 -39.50 11.01
C SER A 164 -6.94 -39.80 12.50
N ARG A 165 -6.88 -38.78 13.37
CA ARG A 165 -7.07 -38.95 14.82
C ARG A 165 -8.50 -39.35 15.17
N LEU A 166 -9.49 -38.70 14.57
CA LEU A 166 -10.90 -39.07 14.76
C LEU A 166 -11.18 -40.51 14.29
N ASN A 167 -10.63 -40.93 13.15
CA ASN A 167 -10.75 -42.31 12.65
C ASN A 167 -10.06 -43.33 13.56
N SER A 168 -9.03 -42.90 14.30
CA SER A 168 -8.34 -43.70 15.31
C SER A 168 -9.07 -43.70 16.67
N GLY A 169 -10.24 -43.05 16.77
CA GLY A 169 -11.07 -43.00 17.98
C GLY A 169 -10.72 -41.89 18.98
N ASP A 170 -9.84 -40.95 18.62
CA ASP A 170 -9.45 -39.85 19.50
C ASP A 170 -10.50 -38.73 19.49
N ALA A 171 -11.24 -38.60 20.58
CA ALA A 171 -12.28 -37.59 20.78
C ALA A 171 -11.92 -36.55 21.85
N SER A 172 -10.63 -36.34 22.10
CA SER A 172 -10.13 -35.39 23.10
C SER A 172 -10.62 -33.94 22.83
N PRO A 173 -10.77 -33.11 23.88
CA PRO A 173 -11.12 -31.70 23.74
C PRO A 173 -10.17 -30.95 22.78
N GLU A 174 -8.90 -31.30 22.77
CA GLU A 174 -7.86 -30.71 21.91
C GLU A 174 -8.11 -31.03 20.43
N VAL A 175 -8.42 -32.28 20.10
CA VAL A 175 -8.78 -32.68 18.72
C VAL A 175 -10.05 -31.98 18.26
N LYS A 176 -11.05 -31.85 19.14
CA LYS A 176 -12.29 -31.11 18.83
C LYS A 176 -12.04 -29.62 18.60
N ALA A 177 -11.21 -28.99 19.42
CA ALA A 177 -10.83 -27.59 19.26
C ALA A 177 -10.06 -27.37 17.95
N LEU A 178 -9.13 -28.27 17.62
CA LEU A 178 -8.40 -28.23 16.35
C LEU A 178 -9.33 -28.43 15.15
N ALA A 179 -10.28 -29.37 15.22
CA ALA A 179 -11.28 -29.60 14.18
C ALA A 179 -12.13 -28.35 13.91
N ALA A 180 -12.58 -27.66 14.96
CA ALA A 180 -13.31 -26.41 14.85
C ALA A 180 -12.47 -25.31 14.19
N ALA A 181 -11.20 -25.15 14.58
CA ALA A 181 -10.29 -24.17 13.98
C ALA A 181 -10.03 -24.44 12.48
N VAL A 182 -9.88 -25.72 12.09
CA VAL A 182 -9.75 -26.13 10.69
C VAL A 182 -10.99 -25.80 9.88
N GLN A 183 -12.19 -26.08 10.41
CA GLN A 183 -13.45 -25.75 9.76
C GLN A 183 -13.62 -24.24 9.59
N ASP A 184 -13.27 -23.47 10.62
CA ASP A 184 -13.28 -22.01 10.59
C ASP A 184 -12.36 -21.43 9.50
N CYS A 185 -11.19 -22.02 9.30
CA CYS A 185 -10.25 -21.60 8.25
C CYS A 185 -10.75 -22.00 6.86
N ALA A 186 -11.35 -23.20 6.73
CA ALA A 186 -11.88 -23.69 5.46
C ALA A 186 -13.03 -22.83 4.90
N ALA A 187 -13.79 -22.17 5.77
CA ALA A 187 -14.89 -21.28 5.39
C ALA A 187 -14.46 -19.82 5.16
N ALA A 188 -13.18 -19.48 5.38
CA ALA A 188 -12.71 -18.11 5.32
C ALA A 188 -12.59 -17.61 3.86
N THR A 189 -12.98 -16.35 3.64
CA THR A 189 -12.78 -15.66 2.36
C THR A 189 -11.71 -14.57 2.51
N ALA A 190 -10.95 -14.33 1.44
CA ALA A 190 -9.85 -13.37 1.42
C ALA A 190 -9.94 -12.36 0.26
N ALA A 191 -11.15 -12.15 -0.28
CA ALA A 191 -11.36 -11.32 -1.47
C ALA A 191 -11.26 -9.81 -1.20
N THR A 192 -11.49 -9.37 0.04
CA THR A 192 -11.47 -7.96 0.44
C THR A 192 -10.41 -7.72 1.52
N ALA A 193 -10.01 -6.47 1.76
CA ALA A 193 -9.10 -6.11 2.86
C ALA A 193 -9.55 -6.70 4.21
N ALA A 194 -10.82 -6.48 4.58
CA ALA A 194 -11.39 -7.03 5.81
C ALA A 194 -11.43 -8.57 5.80
N GLY A 195 -11.68 -9.18 4.63
CA GLY A 195 -11.59 -10.63 4.44
C GLY A 195 -10.19 -11.15 4.68
N ARG A 196 -9.15 -10.52 4.12
CA ARG A 196 -7.74 -10.88 4.32
C ARG A 196 -7.34 -10.79 5.80
N THR A 197 -7.70 -9.71 6.48
CA THR A 197 -7.47 -9.58 7.93
C THR A 197 -8.18 -10.68 8.72
N GLY A 198 -9.45 -10.96 8.41
CA GLY A 198 -10.21 -12.04 9.05
C GLY A 198 -9.63 -13.43 8.77
N TYR A 199 -9.12 -13.66 7.56
CA TYR A 199 -8.45 -14.88 7.15
C TYR A 199 -7.17 -15.09 7.97
N LEU A 200 -6.30 -14.08 8.06
CA LEU A 200 -5.07 -14.15 8.87
C LEU A 200 -5.36 -14.41 10.35
N ALA A 201 -6.35 -13.74 10.94
CA ALA A 201 -6.75 -13.98 12.32
C ALA A 201 -7.18 -15.43 12.57
N ARG A 202 -7.93 -16.03 11.63
CA ARG A 202 -8.30 -17.46 11.70
C ARG A 202 -7.08 -18.37 11.58
N GLN A 203 -6.15 -18.05 10.69
CA GLN A 203 -4.90 -18.78 10.53
C GLN A 203 -4.04 -18.74 11.79
N HIS A 204 -3.92 -17.60 12.48
CA HIS A 204 -3.22 -17.54 13.77
C HIS A 204 -3.90 -18.38 14.85
N ARG A 205 -5.24 -18.43 14.87
CA ARG A 205 -5.96 -19.34 15.79
C ARG A 205 -5.70 -20.80 15.48
N LEU A 206 -5.66 -21.19 14.21
CA LEU A 206 -5.32 -22.56 13.81
C LEU A 206 -3.92 -22.95 14.29
N GLU A 207 -2.93 -22.08 14.11
CA GLU A 207 -1.56 -22.30 14.59
C GLU A 207 -1.50 -22.53 16.10
N ALA A 208 -2.14 -21.66 16.88
CA ALA A 208 -2.20 -21.81 18.33
C ALA A 208 -2.91 -23.10 18.78
N MET A 209 -3.83 -23.64 17.97
CA MET A 209 -4.48 -24.93 18.25
C MET A 209 -3.64 -26.12 17.78
N LEU A 210 -2.83 -25.97 16.73
CA LEU A 210 -1.90 -27.01 16.28
C LEU A 210 -0.85 -27.30 17.35
N ASP A 211 -0.27 -26.28 17.97
CA ASP A 211 0.72 -26.44 19.05
C ASP A 211 0.17 -27.27 20.22
N LYS A 212 -1.10 -27.03 20.59
CA LYS A 212 -1.80 -27.76 21.65
C LYS A 212 -2.23 -29.16 21.21
N GLY A 213 -2.70 -29.27 19.97
CA GLY A 213 -3.17 -30.51 19.38
C GLY A 213 -2.05 -31.53 19.14
N LEU A 214 -0.83 -31.07 18.84
CA LEU A 214 0.33 -31.93 18.57
C LEU A 214 1.02 -32.46 19.83
N GLN A 215 0.86 -31.81 20.99
CA GLN A 215 1.49 -32.23 22.24
C GLN A 215 1.26 -33.70 22.63
N PRO A 216 0.01 -34.22 22.61
CA PRO A 216 -0.26 -35.63 22.92
C PRO A 216 0.35 -36.61 21.88
N THR A 217 0.60 -36.13 20.67
CA THR A 217 1.10 -36.95 19.56
C THR A 217 2.62 -37.07 19.59
N LEU A 218 3.34 -36.04 20.07
CA LEU A 218 4.77 -36.10 20.36
C LEU A 218 5.12 -37.17 21.41
N THR A 219 4.20 -37.47 22.33
CA THR A 219 4.40 -38.48 23.38
C THR A 219 4.08 -39.90 22.95
N ALA A 220 3.40 -40.11 21.82
CA ALA A 220 2.89 -41.42 21.40
C ALA A 220 3.68 -42.10 20.26
N ALA A 221 4.74 -41.47 19.74
CA ALA A 221 5.73 -42.02 18.80
C ALA A 221 5.17 -43.00 17.75
N SER A 222 4.23 -42.54 16.92
CA SER A 222 3.82 -43.28 15.71
C SER A 222 4.35 -42.59 14.45
N ASP A 223 4.87 -43.35 13.49
CA ASP A 223 5.47 -42.83 12.25
C ASP A 223 4.55 -41.87 11.49
N LEU A 224 3.23 -42.13 11.53
CA LEU A 224 2.21 -41.29 10.90
C LEU A 224 2.19 -39.88 11.50
N SER A 225 2.31 -39.76 12.81
CA SER A 225 2.29 -38.47 13.50
C SER A 225 3.52 -37.62 13.22
N LEU A 226 4.69 -38.26 13.12
CA LEU A 226 5.95 -37.59 12.80
C LEU A 226 5.91 -36.99 11.39
N ASN A 227 5.29 -37.68 10.43
CA ASN A 227 5.11 -37.14 9.08
C ASN A 227 4.27 -35.86 9.06
N TYR A 228 3.14 -35.82 9.80
CA TYR A 228 2.33 -34.61 9.91
C TYR A 228 3.07 -33.47 10.61
N ILE A 229 3.82 -33.76 11.67
CA ILE A 229 4.65 -32.76 12.38
C ILE A 229 5.65 -32.12 11.40
N VAL A 230 6.41 -32.93 10.66
CA VAL A 230 7.40 -32.42 9.68
C VAL A 230 6.73 -31.56 8.61
N GLN A 231 5.60 -32.00 8.06
CA GLN A 231 4.87 -31.22 7.06
C GLN A 231 4.35 -29.88 7.60
N LEU A 232 3.83 -29.87 8.83
CA LEU A 232 3.34 -28.66 9.49
C LEU A 232 4.49 -27.70 9.82
N THR A 233 5.62 -28.20 10.31
CA THR A 233 6.83 -27.40 10.55
C THR A 233 7.35 -26.77 9.25
N ASN A 234 7.47 -27.55 8.17
CA ASN A 234 7.90 -27.03 6.88
C ASN A 234 6.93 -25.95 6.34
N ALA A 235 5.63 -26.14 6.51
CA ALA A 235 4.63 -25.15 6.13
C ALA A 235 4.76 -23.87 6.97
N GLN A 236 5.05 -23.99 8.27
CA GLN A 236 5.26 -22.85 9.16
C GLN A 236 6.49 -22.02 8.76
N ASP A 237 7.62 -22.68 8.50
CA ASP A 237 8.84 -21.99 8.04
C ASP A 237 8.58 -21.24 6.73
N ARG A 238 7.87 -21.87 5.80
CA ARG A 238 7.53 -21.25 4.52
C ARG A 238 6.54 -20.10 4.67
N ILE A 239 5.54 -20.22 5.55
CA ILE A 239 4.61 -19.14 5.89
C ILE A 239 5.35 -17.96 6.49
N HIS A 240 6.33 -18.19 7.37
CA HIS A 240 7.13 -17.11 7.95
C HIS A 240 7.96 -16.36 6.91
N GLU A 241 8.60 -17.09 5.99
CA GLU A 241 9.35 -16.50 4.88
C GLU A 241 8.43 -15.69 3.95
N LEU A 242 7.33 -16.28 3.49
CA LEU A 242 6.36 -15.63 2.61
C LEU A 242 5.67 -14.44 3.31
N GLY A 243 5.43 -14.53 4.62
CA GLY A 243 4.88 -13.47 5.43
C GLY A 243 5.77 -12.23 5.43
N LYS A 244 7.09 -12.38 5.56
CA LYS A 244 8.03 -11.25 5.45
C LYS A 244 7.98 -10.59 4.08
N THR A 245 7.97 -11.39 3.01
CA THR A 245 7.89 -10.89 1.63
C THR A 245 6.59 -10.13 1.38
N TYR A 246 5.47 -10.68 1.86
CA TYR A 246 4.17 -10.01 1.79
C TYR A 246 4.17 -8.69 2.56
N LEU A 247 4.69 -8.65 3.78
CA LEU A 247 4.70 -7.44 4.60
C LEU A 247 5.56 -6.33 4.00
N ASP A 248 6.72 -6.65 3.41
CA ASP A 248 7.54 -5.67 2.70
C ASP A 248 6.80 -5.10 1.48
N ALA A 249 6.20 -5.97 0.67
CA ALA A 249 5.44 -5.57 -0.51
C ALA A 249 4.19 -4.73 -0.15
N ALA A 250 3.42 -5.17 0.85
CA ALA A 250 2.21 -4.49 1.30
C ALA A 250 2.50 -3.09 1.86
N ARG A 251 3.60 -2.93 2.60
CA ARG A 251 4.05 -1.60 3.09
C ARG A 251 4.35 -0.66 1.93
N LYS A 252 5.13 -1.11 0.96
CA LYS A 252 5.53 -0.31 -0.21
C LYS A 252 4.38 -0.02 -1.17
N ALA A 253 3.37 -0.88 -1.22
CA ALA A 253 2.20 -0.68 -2.05
C ALA A 253 1.29 0.45 -1.54
N HIS A 254 1.33 0.78 -0.24
CA HIS A 254 0.43 1.76 0.41
C HIS A 254 -1.08 1.52 0.12
N SER A 255 -1.44 0.28 -0.23
CA SER A 255 -2.79 -0.10 -0.68
C SER A 255 -3.65 -0.57 0.48
N ARG A 256 -4.90 -0.10 0.51
CA ARG A 256 -5.90 -0.54 1.50
C ARG A 256 -6.30 -1.99 1.34
N ASP A 257 -6.20 -2.52 0.12
CA ASP A 257 -6.60 -3.89 -0.17
C ASP A 257 -5.63 -4.91 0.40
N TYR A 258 -4.37 -4.53 0.62
CA TYR A 258 -3.32 -5.41 1.13
C TYR A 258 -2.88 -4.93 2.53
N PRO A 259 -3.59 -5.33 3.60
CA PRO A 259 -3.33 -4.84 4.93
C PRO A 259 -1.98 -5.32 5.48
N VAL A 260 -1.23 -4.40 6.09
CA VAL A 260 -0.07 -4.75 6.92
C VAL A 260 -0.61 -5.25 8.26
N VAL A 261 -0.58 -6.57 8.47
CA VAL A 261 -1.02 -7.19 9.72
C VAL A 261 0.22 -7.49 10.59
N PRO A 262 0.22 -7.14 11.88
CA PRO A 262 1.35 -7.36 12.79
C PRO A 262 1.66 -8.83 13.04
#